data_AF-A0A316WJF4-F1
#
_entry.id   AF-A0A316WJF4-F1
#
_cell.length_a   1.000
_cell.length_b   1.000
_cell.length_c   1.000
_cell.angle_alpha   90.00
_cell.angle_beta   90.00
_cell.angle_gamma   90.00
#
_symmetry.space_group_name_H-M   'P 1'
#
loop_
_entity.id
_entity.type
_entity.pdbx_description
1 polymer ?
#
loop_
_entity_poly.entity_id
_entity_poly.type
_entity_poly.pdbx_seq_one_letter_code
_entity_poly.pdbx_strand_id
1 'polypeptide(L)'
;MDRKLKLFLIKSFAVLAVIHLAYFIYGYVKFEGVQKIDIYTEFYRFKFYDDVSISHFFISGLFLFFFVIILLRNHSKKRDELSKILRIGIILLLVSFFSLTFFISYSFGLNAKLRTELPEKNLNKDKTLLNVLQPFLYNYTSYSSEKLFNPENILYPKPYPVIEVRDTIYYDPGNKDYYSTESSYYSIDTLRMLSTNHEKLNNKTKMVLDFLGLDAKELEKRIISKKEIGDSTEIIFKGTEVHPQYDEKMCIFLENKSLFSPLHKIPEPQQQYQNAVKRYNLLYKYNQDSLLYSFQRLNVLLKKYNIETHIVPKELTKDVFYYRDRQREPLNEIRNTYERNNLKEKFATLDRLFYQPNYLHPSIMGIFISTIIGVWFVLFLLYLIWNLRRRKLSSDNFKESEEM
;
A
#
# COMPACT_ATOMS: atom_id res chain seq x y z
N MET A 1 -40.77 9.03 -16.72
CA MET A 1 -39.89 9.40 -17.85
C MET A 1 -40.38 8.72 -19.11
N ASP A 2 -40.50 9.47 -20.20
CA ASP A 2 -40.84 8.96 -21.53
C ASP A 2 -39.80 7.93 -22.03
N ARG A 3 -40.23 6.96 -22.83
CA ARG A 3 -39.40 5.93 -23.48
C ARG A 3 -38.26 6.56 -24.28
N LYS A 4 -38.52 7.66 -25.00
CA LYS A 4 -37.50 8.39 -25.79
C LYS A 4 -36.36 8.91 -24.91
N LEU A 5 -36.71 9.50 -23.77
CA LEU A 5 -35.74 10.04 -22.81
C LEU A 5 -34.93 8.92 -22.13
N LYS A 6 -35.57 7.81 -21.73
CA LYS A 6 -34.84 6.66 -21.19
C LYS A 6 -33.80 6.13 -22.17
N LEU A 7 -34.17 5.99 -23.44
CA LEU A 7 -33.30 5.47 -24.49
C LEU A 7 -32.14 6.43 -24.80
N PHE A 8 -32.39 7.75 -24.73
CA PHE A 8 -31.34 8.77 -24.82
C PHE A 8 -30.34 8.68 -23.66
N LEU A 9 -30.80 8.52 -22.41
CA LEU A 9 -29.89 8.37 -21.28
C LEU A 9 -29.04 7.11 -21.40
N ILE A 10 -29.63 5.98 -21.79
CA ILE A 10 -28.89 4.73 -22.02
C ILE A 10 -27.79 4.94 -23.07
N LYS A 11 -28.11 5.59 -24.19
CA LYS A 11 -27.11 5.92 -25.23
C LYS A 11 -26.02 6.84 -24.69
N SER A 12 -26.37 7.83 -23.88
CA SER A 12 -25.41 8.78 -23.29
C SER A 12 -24.43 8.06 -22.35
N PHE A 13 -24.94 7.16 -21.49
CA PHE A 13 -24.09 6.34 -20.63
C PHE A 13 -23.23 5.36 -21.43
N ALA A 14 -23.74 4.79 -22.53
CA ALA A 14 -22.95 3.94 -23.40
C ALA A 14 -21.78 4.71 -24.04
N VAL A 15 -22.01 5.94 -24.50
CA VAL A 15 -20.95 6.82 -25.04
C VAL A 15 -19.91 7.12 -23.96
N LEU A 16 -20.34 7.50 -22.76
CA LEU A 16 -19.42 7.72 -21.62
C LEU A 16 -18.60 6.46 -21.31
N ALA A 17 -19.23 5.29 -21.27
CA ALA A 17 -18.54 4.02 -21.02
C ALA A 17 -17.46 3.73 -22.08
N VAL A 18 -17.75 3.99 -23.36
CA VAL A 18 -16.76 3.84 -24.44
C VAL A 18 -15.60 4.82 -24.27
N ILE A 19 -15.86 6.07 -23.87
CA ILE A 19 -14.81 7.05 -23.58
C ILE A 19 -13.93 6.55 -22.42
N HIS A 20 -14.54 6.12 -21.31
CA HIS A 20 -13.80 5.56 -20.17
C HIS A 20 -12.96 4.34 -20.56
N LEU A 21 -13.50 3.45 -21.40
CA LEU A 21 -12.77 2.30 -21.92
C LEU A 21 -11.58 2.71 -22.78
N ALA A 22 -11.74 3.71 -23.65
CA ALA A 22 -10.64 4.24 -24.47
C ALA A 22 -9.50 4.80 -23.60
N TYR A 23 -9.84 5.57 -22.56
CA TYR A 23 -8.85 6.08 -21.59
C TYR A 23 -8.19 4.97 -20.78
N PHE A 24 -8.95 3.94 -20.39
CA PHE A 24 -8.40 2.75 -19.75
C PHE A 24 -7.39 2.03 -20.64
N ILE A 25 -7.75 1.76 -21.90
CA ILE A 25 -6.85 1.11 -22.88
C ILE A 25 -5.61 1.98 -23.12
N TYR A 26 -5.80 3.29 -23.28
CA TYR A 26 -4.70 4.23 -23.47
C TYR A 26 -3.73 4.20 -22.28
N GLY A 27 -4.23 4.24 -21.04
CA GLY A 27 -3.42 4.10 -19.83
C GLY A 27 -2.70 2.74 -19.75
N TYR A 28 -3.39 1.67 -20.12
CA TYR A 28 -2.79 0.32 -20.15
C TYR A 28 -1.62 0.24 -21.13
N VAL A 29 -1.73 0.86 -22.31
CA VAL A 29 -0.69 0.87 -23.35
C VAL A 29 0.44 1.85 -23.03
N LYS A 30 0.15 2.97 -22.35
CA LYS A 30 1.13 4.00 -22.00
C LYS A 30 2.04 3.65 -20.83
N PHE A 31 1.75 2.60 -20.08
CA PHE A 31 2.64 2.14 -19.03
C PHE A 31 3.98 1.67 -19.63
N GLU A 32 5.06 2.38 -19.30
CA GLU A 32 6.40 2.13 -19.88
C GLU A 32 7.18 1.01 -19.15
N GLY A 33 6.55 0.33 -18.20
CA GLY A 33 7.15 -0.76 -17.44
C GLY A 33 7.66 -0.37 -16.05
N VAL A 34 7.94 -1.39 -15.23
CA VAL A 34 8.38 -1.24 -13.83
C VAL A 34 9.70 -0.47 -13.69
N GLN A 35 10.57 -0.56 -14.70
CA GLN A 35 11.86 0.15 -14.71
C GLN A 35 11.70 1.67 -14.66
N LYS A 36 10.65 2.21 -15.30
CA LYS A 36 10.38 3.65 -15.41
C LYS A 36 9.66 4.24 -14.20
N ILE A 37 9.24 3.41 -13.24
CA ILE A 37 8.58 3.89 -12.03
C ILE A 37 9.58 4.63 -11.14
N ASP A 38 9.21 5.78 -10.64
CA ASP A 38 10.01 6.65 -9.78
C ASP A 38 9.09 7.41 -8.81
N ILE A 39 9.67 8.26 -7.95
CA ILE A 39 8.90 9.08 -7.00
C ILE A 39 7.88 9.99 -7.66
N TYR A 40 8.07 10.35 -8.93
CA TYR A 40 7.19 11.23 -9.69
C TYR A 40 6.11 10.47 -10.44
N THR A 41 6.13 9.14 -10.47
CA THR A 41 5.19 8.34 -11.25
C THR A 41 3.74 8.56 -10.82
N GLU A 42 3.50 8.79 -9.52
CA GLU A 42 2.19 9.21 -9.03
C GLU A 42 1.81 10.60 -9.56
N PHE A 43 2.76 11.55 -9.57
CA PHE A 43 2.56 12.89 -10.10
C PHE A 43 2.33 12.89 -11.63
N TYR A 44 3.06 12.08 -12.39
CA TYR A 44 2.93 11.99 -13.85
C TYR A 44 1.61 11.37 -14.32
N ARG A 45 0.94 10.57 -13.46
CA ARG A 45 -0.48 10.21 -13.69
C ARG A 45 -1.37 11.44 -13.76
N PHE A 46 -1.03 12.47 -12.99
CA PHE A 46 -1.73 13.76 -12.99
C PHE A 46 -1.18 14.73 -14.04
N LYS A 47 0.10 14.67 -14.44
CA LYS A 47 0.59 15.48 -15.57
C LYS A 47 -0.15 15.15 -16.88
N PHE A 48 -0.64 13.92 -17.03
CA PHE A 48 -1.61 13.59 -18.09
C PHE A 48 -2.85 14.49 -18.08
N TYR A 49 -3.27 14.98 -16.91
CA TYR A 49 -4.28 16.02 -16.80
C TYR A 49 -3.80 17.31 -17.47
N ASP A 50 -2.62 17.85 -17.18
CA ASP A 50 -2.14 19.06 -17.86
C ASP A 50 -2.05 18.88 -19.39
N ASP A 51 -1.48 17.78 -19.85
CA ASP A 51 -1.20 17.56 -21.28
C ASP A 51 -2.47 17.21 -22.10
N VAL A 52 -3.49 16.60 -21.49
CA VAL A 52 -4.75 16.19 -22.16
C VAL A 52 -5.96 17.02 -21.73
N SER A 53 -5.83 17.85 -20.70
CA SER A 53 -6.93 18.65 -20.11
C SER A 53 -7.62 19.53 -21.13
N ILE A 54 -6.88 20.18 -22.03
CA ILE A 54 -7.44 21.13 -22.97
C ILE A 54 -8.33 20.40 -23.99
N SER A 55 -7.80 19.38 -24.66
CA SER A 55 -8.56 18.58 -25.63
C SER A 55 -9.74 17.87 -24.98
N HIS A 56 -9.59 17.37 -23.75
CA HIS A 56 -10.69 16.70 -23.06
C HIS A 56 -11.73 17.66 -22.50
N PHE A 57 -11.33 18.86 -22.06
CA PHE A 57 -12.27 19.93 -21.70
C PHE A 57 -13.22 20.22 -22.86
N PHE A 58 -12.72 20.25 -24.10
CA PHE A 58 -13.57 20.37 -25.28
C PHE A 58 -14.48 19.16 -25.50
N ILE A 59 -13.98 17.93 -25.36
CA ILE A 59 -14.78 16.70 -25.54
C ILE A 59 -15.92 16.63 -24.51
N SER A 60 -15.61 16.82 -23.22
CA SER A 60 -16.61 16.78 -22.15
C SER A 60 -17.54 17.98 -22.19
N GLY A 61 -17.03 19.17 -22.51
CA GLY A 61 -17.84 20.36 -22.70
C GLY A 61 -18.84 20.19 -23.84
N LEU A 62 -18.40 19.71 -25.01
CA LEU A 62 -19.28 19.43 -26.14
C LEU A 62 -20.30 18.34 -25.81
N PHE A 63 -19.87 17.24 -25.17
CA PHE A 63 -20.77 16.18 -24.76
C PHE A 63 -21.85 16.70 -23.81
N LEU A 64 -21.48 17.44 -22.77
CA LEU A 64 -22.42 18.01 -21.81
C LEU A 64 -23.35 19.03 -22.45
N PHE A 65 -22.86 19.83 -23.39
CA PHE A 65 -23.65 20.79 -24.15
C PHE A 65 -24.73 20.10 -24.98
N PHE A 66 -24.36 19.12 -25.81
CA PHE A 66 -25.33 18.33 -26.59
C PHE A 66 -26.27 17.53 -25.69
N PHE A 67 -25.76 17.02 -24.57
CA PHE A 67 -26.56 16.29 -23.59
C PHE A 67 -27.69 17.18 -23.06
N VAL A 68 -27.37 18.41 -22.64
CA VAL A 68 -28.36 19.37 -22.15
C VAL A 68 -29.36 19.75 -23.25
N ILE A 69 -28.91 20.04 -24.47
CA ILE A 69 -29.83 20.37 -25.58
C ILE A 69 -30.87 19.27 -25.78
N ILE A 70 -30.43 18.01 -25.86
CA ILE A 70 -31.32 16.87 -26.10
C ILE A 70 -32.22 16.62 -24.88
N LEU A 71 -31.70 16.81 -23.66
CA LEU A 71 -32.48 16.74 -22.42
C LEU A 71 -33.62 17.77 -22.45
N LEU A 72 -33.31 19.04 -22.72
CA LEU A 72 -34.30 20.13 -22.78
C LEU A 72 -35.35 19.91 -23.88
N ARG A 73 -34.95 19.36 -25.03
CA ARG A 73 -35.87 19.05 -26.13
C ARG A 73 -36.86 17.93 -25.78
N ASN A 74 -36.41 16.90 -25.06
CA ASN A 74 -37.19 15.68 -24.81
C ASN A 74 -37.93 15.65 -23.46
N HIS A 75 -37.49 16.41 -22.45
CA HIS A 75 -38.11 16.41 -21.12
C HIS A 75 -39.28 17.40 -20.97
N SER A 76 -39.37 18.38 -21.87
CA SER A 76 -40.10 19.62 -21.61
C SER A 76 -41.60 19.65 -21.96
N LYS A 77 -42.28 18.49 -22.00
CA LYS A 77 -43.69 18.42 -22.49
C LYS A 77 -44.77 18.37 -21.41
N LYS A 78 -44.46 18.22 -20.12
CA LYS A 78 -45.48 18.20 -19.05
C LYS A 78 -45.01 18.93 -17.80
N ARG A 79 -45.97 19.41 -17.00
CA ARG A 79 -45.76 20.02 -15.67
C ARG A 79 -44.97 19.02 -14.81
N ASP A 80 -43.67 19.28 -14.61
CA ASP A 80 -42.83 18.37 -13.84
C ASP A 80 -43.02 18.62 -12.33
N GLU A 81 -43.42 17.57 -11.63
CA GLU A 81 -43.43 17.47 -10.17
C GLU A 81 -42.00 17.60 -9.62
N LEU A 82 -41.88 18.08 -8.38
CA LEU A 82 -40.59 18.22 -7.67
C LEU A 82 -39.73 16.95 -7.73
N SER A 83 -40.36 15.77 -7.58
CA SER A 83 -39.67 14.47 -7.69
C SER A 83 -38.98 14.25 -9.05
N LYS A 84 -39.60 14.69 -10.15
CA LYS A 84 -39.02 14.57 -11.49
C LYS A 84 -37.85 15.54 -11.69
N ILE A 85 -37.96 16.76 -11.16
CA ILE A 85 -36.90 17.77 -11.19
C ILE A 85 -35.66 17.27 -10.42
N LEU A 86 -35.85 16.76 -9.20
CA LEU A 86 -34.76 16.19 -8.39
C LEU A 86 -34.09 15.01 -9.10
N ARG A 87 -34.86 14.10 -9.69
CA ARG A 87 -34.33 12.97 -10.45
C ARG A 87 -33.41 13.40 -11.59
N ILE A 88 -33.78 14.46 -12.32
CA ILE A 88 -32.96 15.01 -13.41
C ILE A 88 -31.72 15.71 -12.87
N GLY A 89 -31.84 16.41 -11.74
CA GLY A 89 -30.69 16.99 -11.04
C GLY A 89 -29.65 15.92 -10.68
N ILE A 90 -30.08 14.77 -10.16
CA ILE A 90 -29.19 13.63 -9.86
C ILE A 90 -28.57 13.06 -11.15
N ILE A 91 -29.35 12.92 -12.23
CA ILE A 91 -28.83 12.42 -13.51
C ILE A 91 -27.78 13.39 -14.07
N LEU A 92 -28.02 14.70 -14.01
CA LEU A 92 -27.05 15.71 -14.42
C LEU A 92 -25.78 15.65 -13.59
N LEU A 93 -25.90 15.39 -12.28
CA LEU A 93 -24.74 15.23 -11.40
C LEU A 93 -23.90 14.03 -11.82
N LEU A 94 -24.55 12.88 -12.02
CA LEU A 94 -23.88 11.65 -12.47
C LEU A 94 -23.20 11.85 -13.82
N VAL A 95 -23.90 12.43 -14.79
CA VAL A 95 -23.35 12.67 -16.14
C VAL A 95 -22.18 13.67 -16.08
N SER A 96 -22.26 14.72 -15.26
CA SER A 96 -21.15 15.66 -15.05
C SER A 96 -19.96 14.96 -14.42
N PHE A 97 -20.19 14.14 -13.39
CA PHE A 97 -19.15 13.36 -12.72
C PHE A 97 -18.44 12.40 -13.69
N PHE A 98 -19.18 11.58 -14.44
CA PHE A 98 -18.60 10.64 -15.40
C PHE A 98 -17.86 11.36 -16.54
N SER A 99 -18.40 12.48 -17.03
CA SER A 99 -17.74 13.27 -18.07
C SER A 99 -16.41 13.88 -17.63
N LEU A 100 -16.19 14.05 -16.32
CA LEU A 100 -14.99 14.69 -15.77
C LEU A 100 -14.01 13.70 -15.11
N THR A 101 -14.36 12.42 -14.96
CA THR A 101 -13.57 11.41 -14.21
C THR A 101 -12.83 10.39 -15.07
N PHE A 102 -12.71 10.61 -16.38
CA PHE A 102 -11.99 9.74 -17.31
C PHE A 102 -10.52 9.49 -16.94
N PHE A 103 -9.83 10.42 -16.27
CA PHE A 103 -8.45 10.22 -15.80
C PHE A 103 -8.36 9.09 -14.76
N ILE A 104 -9.43 8.84 -14.02
CA ILE A 104 -9.51 7.69 -13.10
C ILE A 104 -9.41 6.40 -13.92
N SER A 105 -10.09 6.34 -15.08
CA SER A 105 -9.98 5.21 -16.01
C SER A 105 -8.58 5.06 -16.59
N TYR A 106 -7.93 6.16 -16.97
CA TYR A 106 -6.52 6.15 -17.37
C TYR A 106 -5.61 5.57 -16.27
N SER A 107 -5.76 6.06 -15.04
CA SER A 107 -4.99 5.55 -13.89
C SER A 107 -5.32 4.10 -13.56
N PHE A 108 -6.56 3.64 -13.77
CA PHE A 108 -6.92 2.22 -13.67
C PHE A 108 -6.22 1.40 -14.75
N GLY A 109 -6.12 1.90 -15.99
CA GLY A 109 -5.38 1.27 -17.07
C GLY A 109 -3.91 1.05 -16.71
N LEU A 110 -3.23 2.11 -16.24
CA LEU A 110 -1.85 2.04 -15.75
C LEU A 110 -1.70 1.02 -14.60
N ASN A 111 -2.60 1.05 -13.62
CA ASN A 111 -2.55 0.14 -12.49
C ASN A 111 -2.82 -1.32 -12.91
N ALA A 112 -3.72 -1.55 -13.86
CA ALA A 112 -4.00 -2.87 -14.41
C ALA A 112 -2.78 -3.43 -15.15
N LYS A 113 -2.08 -2.60 -15.93
CA LYS A 113 -0.84 -3.01 -16.59
C LYS A 113 0.27 -3.30 -15.58
N LEU A 114 0.46 -2.43 -14.59
CA LEU A 114 1.41 -2.64 -13.48
C LEU A 114 1.19 -3.99 -12.80
N ARG A 115 -0.06 -4.33 -12.44
CA ARG A 115 -0.40 -5.60 -11.80
C ARG A 115 -0.24 -6.82 -12.71
N THR A 116 -0.33 -6.62 -14.02
CA THR A 116 -0.07 -7.68 -15.01
C THR A 116 1.43 -7.96 -15.12
N GLU A 117 2.26 -6.92 -15.22
CA GLU A 117 3.72 -7.08 -15.34
C GLU A 117 4.40 -7.44 -14.01
N LEU A 118 3.86 -6.94 -12.90
CA LEU A 118 4.34 -7.21 -11.55
C LEU A 118 3.18 -7.69 -10.67
N PRO A 119 2.78 -8.96 -10.74
CA PRO A 119 1.78 -9.49 -9.82
C PRO A 119 2.22 -9.31 -8.36
N GLU A 120 1.26 -9.11 -7.45
CA GLU A 120 1.53 -8.92 -6.01
C GLU A 120 2.40 -10.05 -5.42
N LYS A 121 2.16 -11.29 -5.85
CA LYS A 121 2.98 -12.45 -5.47
C LYS A 121 4.46 -12.27 -5.82
N ASN A 122 4.76 -11.70 -6.99
CA ASN A 122 6.13 -11.45 -7.44
C ASN A 122 6.75 -10.26 -6.70
N LEU A 123 5.99 -9.18 -6.46
CA LEU A 123 6.43 -8.07 -5.62
C LEU A 123 6.79 -8.55 -4.20
N ASN A 124 5.93 -9.36 -3.59
CA ASN A 124 6.17 -9.93 -2.26
C ASN A 124 7.39 -10.86 -2.24
N LYS A 125 7.62 -11.62 -3.31
CA LYS A 125 8.83 -12.46 -3.45
C LYS A 125 10.10 -11.61 -3.54
N ASP A 126 10.04 -10.49 -4.25
CA ASP A 126 11.15 -9.54 -4.40
C ASP A 126 11.46 -8.85 -3.07
N LYS A 127 10.43 -8.34 -2.37
CA LYS A 127 10.55 -7.78 -1.00
C LYS A 127 11.13 -8.78 -0.03
N THR A 128 10.67 -10.02 -0.05
CA THR A 128 11.19 -11.08 0.83
C THR A 128 12.69 -11.30 0.57
N LEU A 129 13.11 -11.33 -0.69
CA LEU A 129 14.53 -11.47 -1.03
C LEU A 129 15.35 -10.29 -0.49
N LEU A 130 14.86 -9.06 -0.66
CA LEU A 130 15.51 -7.86 -0.12
C LEU A 130 15.59 -7.90 1.41
N ASN A 131 14.49 -8.19 2.11
CA ASN A 131 14.46 -8.24 3.57
C ASN A 131 15.37 -9.36 4.13
N VAL A 132 15.48 -10.49 3.43
CA VAL A 132 16.44 -11.56 3.78
C VAL A 132 17.87 -11.10 3.55
N LEU A 133 18.19 -10.43 2.44
CA LEU A 133 19.57 -10.07 2.11
C LEU A 133 20.03 -8.73 2.68
N GLN A 134 19.12 -7.88 3.16
CA GLN A 134 19.35 -6.51 3.65
C GLN A 134 20.63 -6.36 4.50
N PRO A 135 20.94 -7.25 5.46
CA PRO A 135 22.20 -7.25 6.20
C PRO A 135 23.47 -7.18 5.37
N PHE A 136 23.50 -7.87 4.24
CA PHE A 136 24.69 -8.00 3.38
C PHE A 136 24.85 -6.84 2.41
N LEU A 137 23.94 -5.87 2.44
CA LEU A 137 23.84 -4.79 1.48
C LEU A 137 24.35 -3.44 2.03
N TYR A 138 25.05 -3.47 3.17
CA TYR A 138 25.73 -2.32 3.76
C TYR A 138 27.25 -2.39 3.55
N ASN A 139 27.80 -1.34 2.94
CA ASN A 139 29.18 -1.28 2.43
C ASN A 139 30.17 -0.98 3.56
N TYR A 140 29.86 0.05 4.34
CA TYR A 140 30.67 0.50 5.46
C TYR A 140 29.86 0.36 6.73
N THR A 141 30.40 -0.37 7.69
CA THR A 141 29.83 -0.43 9.02
C THR A 141 30.98 -0.37 10.01
N SER A 142 30.90 0.47 11.03
CA SER A 142 31.90 0.56 12.11
C SER A 142 31.93 -0.68 13.02
N TYR A 143 31.32 -1.78 12.60
CA TYR A 143 31.07 -2.96 13.41
C TYR A 143 32.09 -4.06 13.12
N SER A 144 32.37 -4.87 14.15
CA SER A 144 33.15 -6.09 13.99
C SER A 144 32.35 -7.14 13.22
N SER A 145 33.05 -8.03 12.52
CA SER A 145 32.43 -9.19 11.86
C SER A 145 31.54 -9.99 12.82
N GLU A 146 31.96 -10.15 14.08
CA GLU A 146 31.17 -10.78 15.14
C GLU A 146 29.77 -10.16 15.31
N LYS A 147 29.60 -8.84 15.17
CA LYS A 147 28.27 -8.23 15.31
C LYS A 147 27.34 -8.57 14.15
N LEU A 148 27.88 -8.71 12.93
CA LEU A 148 27.09 -8.94 11.71
C LEU A 148 26.84 -10.43 11.42
N PHE A 149 27.79 -11.29 11.80
CA PHE A 149 27.80 -12.73 11.52
C PHE A 149 27.84 -13.60 12.78
N ASN A 150 27.32 -13.13 13.91
CA ASN A 150 27.08 -14.00 15.06
C ASN A 150 25.76 -14.78 14.84
N PRO A 151 25.78 -16.13 14.96
CA PRO A 151 24.59 -16.97 14.82
C PRO A 151 23.40 -16.54 15.69
N GLU A 152 23.65 -16.17 16.95
CA GLU A 152 22.65 -15.67 17.89
C GLU A 152 22.11 -14.33 17.43
N ASN A 153 22.96 -13.40 16.96
CA ASN A 153 22.51 -12.10 16.44
C ASN A 153 21.74 -12.23 15.11
N ILE A 154 21.98 -13.27 14.32
CA ILE A 154 21.27 -13.48 13.04
C ILE A 154 19.89 -14.09 13.27
N LEU A 155 19.78 -15.04 14.22
CA LEU A 155 18.52 -15.67 14.62
C LEU A 155 17.69 -14.75 15.54
N TYR A 156 18.37 -13.97 16.37
CA TYR A 156 17.83 -13.07 17.39
C TYR A 156 18.48 -11.69 17.24
N PRO A 157 18.17 -10.94 16.16
CA PRO A 157 18.69 -9.59 15.96
C PRO A 157 18.30 -8.73 17.15
N LYS A 158 19.27 -8.39 18.01
CA LYS A 158 19.05 -7.51 19.14
C LYS A 158 18.44 -6.14 18.75
N PRO A 159 17.62 -5.54 19.60
CA PRO A 159 17.01 -6.16 20.73
C PRO A 159 15.75 -6.87 20.21
N TYR A 160 15.87 -8.17 19.92
CA TYR A 160 14.85 -9.18 19.64
C TYR A 160 13.75 -8.80 18.62
N PRO A 161 13.04 -9.74 17.98
CA PRO A 161 11.72 -9.41 17.48
C PRO A 161 10.92 -8.92 18.69
N VAL A 162 10.77 -7.61 18.87
CA VAL A 162 10.14 -7.02 20.04
C VAL A 162 8.74 -6.56 19.71
N ILE A 163 7.84 -6.74 20.64
CA ILE A 163 6.50 -6.16 20.59
C ILE A 163 6.45 -4.97 21.55
N GLU A 164 6.10 -3.80 21.01
CA GLU A 164 5.81 -2.60 21.79
C GLU A 164 4.43 -2.77 22.43
N VAL A 165 4.36 -2.61 23.75
CA VAL A 165 3.13 -2.54 24.52
C VAL A 165 3.05 -1.12 25.08
N ARG A 166 1.98 -0.40 24.72
CA ARG A 166 1.72 0.94 25.21
C ARG A 166 0.71 0.87 26.33
N ASP A 167 1.15 1.22 27.52
CA ASP A 167 0.29 1.33 28.70
C ASP A 167 0.09 2.79 29.06
N THR A 168 -1.14 3.15 29.42
CA THR A 168 -1.48 4.51 29.86
C THR A 168 -1.18 4.63 31.34
N ILE A 169 -0.19 5.44 31.71
CA ILE A 169 0.30 5.58 33.09
C ILE A 169 -0.56 6.57 33.87
N TYR A 170 -1.09 7.58 33.19
CA TYR A 170 -1.88 8.64 33.80
C TYR A 170 -3.05 9.02 32.90
N TYR A 171 -4.24 9.11 33.50
CA TYR A 171 -5.46 9.58 32.87
C TYR A 171 -6.06 10.65 33.78
N ASP A 172 -6.09 11.91 33.32
CA ASP A 172 -6.80 12.97 34.03
C ASP A 172 -8.31 12.83 33.76
N PRO A 173 -9.15 12.52 34.77
CA PRO A 173 -10.59 12.35 34.59
C PRO A 173 -11.30 13.64 34.12
N GLY A 174 -10.68 14.80 34.30
CA GLY A 174 -11.22 16.11 33.92
C GLY A 174 -10.81 16.59 32.53
N ASN A 175 -9.81 15.97 31.89
CA ASN A 175 -9.30 16.41 30.59
C ASN A 175 -8.80 15.24 29.73
N LYS A 176 -9.63 14.84 28.76
CA LYS A 176 -9.39 13.66 27.90
C LYS A 176 -8.13 13.75 27.02
N ASP A 177 -7.54 14.93 26.88
CA ASP A 177 -6.36 15.17 26.05
C ASP A 177 -5.03 15.04 26.81
N TYR A 178 -5.06 14.94 28.15
CA TYR A 178 -3.88 14.75 28.99
C TYR A 178 -3.79 13.30 29.48
N TYR A 179 -3.12 12.46 28.69
CA TYR A 179 -2.70 11.13 29.10
C TYR A 179 -1.20 10.94 28.81
N SER A 180 -0.50 10.30 29.74
CA SER A 180 0.88 9.88 29.51
C SER A 180 0.92 8.38 29.24
N THR A 181 1.62 7.99 28.18
CA THR A 181 1.84 6.58 27.81
C THR A 181 3.27 6.17 28.10
N GLU A 182 3.46 5.02 28.73
CA GLU A 182 4.76 4.33 28.74
C GLU A 182 4.76 3.29 27.63
N SER A 183 5.91 3.10 27.01
CA SER A 183 6.12 2.03 26.05
C SER A 183 7.09 1.02 26.66
N SER A 184 6.57 -0.14 27.01
CA SER A 184 7.38 -1.31 27.38
C SER A 184 7.59 -2.17 26.15
N TYR A 185 8.79 -2.74 26.00
CA TYR A 185 9.12 -3.62 24.88
C TYR A 185 9.40 -5.02 25.40
N TYR A 186 8.89 -6.04 24.73
CA TYR A 186 9.07 -7.45 25.13
C TYR A 186 9.67 -8.25 23.99
N SER A 187 10.59 -9.18 24.27
CA SER A 187 11.08 -10.16 23.26
C SER A 187 9.93 -11.03 22.74
N ILE A 188 10.07 -11.58 21.53
CA ILE A 188 9.18 -12.62 21.00
C ILE A 188 9.96 -13.93 21.00
N ASP A 189 9.50 -14.85 21.84
CA ASP A 189 10.14 -16.15 22.05
C ASP A 189 9.24 -17.29 21.57
N THR A 190 9.86 -18.45 21.31
CA THR A 190 9.16 -19.63 20.82
C THR A 190 9.46 -20.82 21.72
N LEU A 191 8.41 -21.51 22.15
CA LEU A 191 8.47 -22.72 22.96
C LEU A 191 7.85 -23.88 22.19
N ARG A 192 8.61 -24.96 21.97
CA ARG A 192 8.10 -26.20 21.37
C ARG A 192 8.06 -27.31 22.40
N MET A 193 6.90 -27.90 22.61
CA MET A 193 6.69 -28.98 23.58
C MET A 193 5.78 -30.07 23.01
N LEU A 194 5.80 -31.28 23.57
CA LEU A 194 4.83 -32.32 23.19
C LEU A 194 3.42 -31.86 23.55
N SER A 195 2.43 -32.13 22.69
CA SER A 195 1.04 -31.70 22.88
C SER A 195 0.45 -32.25 24.18
N THR A 196 0.83 -33.47 24.55
CA THR A 196 0.48 -34.11 25.83
C THR A 196 1.08 -33.41 27.06
N ASN A 197 2.24 -32.77 26.92
CA ASN A 197 2.88 -31.97 27.98
C ASN A 197 2.35 -30.53 28.03
N HIS A 198 1.67 -30.08 26.98
CA HIS A 198 0.97 -28.79 27.00
C HIS A 198 -0.34 -28.89 27.78
N GLU A 199 -1.13 -29.95 27.57
CA GLU A 199 -2.36 -30.21 28.34
C GLU A 199 -2.09 -30.54 29.80
N LYS A 200 -0.94 -31.14 30.09
CA LYS A 200 -0.45 -31.40 31.45
C LYS A 200 0.86 -30.65 31.63
N LEU A 201 0.78 -29.39 32.09
CA LEU A 201 1.91 -28.57 32.54
C LEU A 201 2.70 -29.31 33.65
N ASN A 202 3.55 -30.24 33.23
CA ASN A 202 4.24 -31.17 34.11
C ASN A 202 5.48 -30.48 34.70
N ASN A 203 6.01 -30.99 35.81
CA ASN A 203 7.07 -30.36 36.60
C ASN A 203 8.36 -30.00 35.80
N LYS A 204 8.64 -30.68 34.67
CA LYS A 204 9.73 -30.31 33.76
C LYS A 204 9.48 -29.03 32.96
N THR A 205 8.24 -28.77 32.56
CA THR A 205 7.84 -27.53 31.86
C THR A 205 7.86 -26.35 32.82
N LYS A 206 7.44 -26.56 34.08
CA LYS A 206 7.62 -25.59 35.18
C LYS A 206 9.08 -25.17 35.34
N MET A 207 10.01 -26.12 35.33
CA MET A 207 11.44 -25.83 35.47
C MET A 207 12.02 -24.93 34.34
N VAL A 208 11.53 -25.10 33.11
CA VAL A 208 11.92 -24.25 31.95
C VAL A 208 11.23 -22.88 32.01
N LEU A 209 9.99 -22.83 32.49
CA LEU A 209 9.23 -21.61 32.70
C LEU A 209 9.79 -20.76 33.87
N ASP A 210 10.21 -21.43 34.95
CA ASP A 210 10.89 -20.84 36.10
C ASP A 210 12.26 -20.27 35.70
N PHE A 211 13.00 -20.94 34.80
CA PHE A 211 14.25 -20.42 34.22
C PHE A 211 14.03 -19.16 33.37
N LEU A 212 12.86 -19.02 32.74
CA LEU A 212 12.46 -17.83 31.99
C LEU A 212 11.72 -16.79 32.86
N GLY A 213 11.52 -17.07 34.16
CA GLY A 213 10.80 -16.20 35.10
C GLY A 213 9.30 -16.04 34.82
N LEU A 214 8.66 -16.98 34.12
CA LEU A 214 7.26 -16.87 33.69
C LEU A 214 6.39 -17.94 34.37
N ASP A 215 5.28 -17.55 34.99
CA ASP A 215 4.26 -18.51 35.45
C ASP A 215 3.37 -18.99 34.28
N ALA A 216 2.75 -20.17 34.41
CA ALA A 216 1.87 -20.75 33.40
C ALA A 216 0.69 -19.83 33.03
N LYS A 217 0.10 -19.13 34.02
CA LYS A 217 -0.98 -18.16 33.78
C LYS A 217 -0.51 -16.89 33.08
N GLU A 218 0.76 -16.55 33.28
CA GLU A 218 1.38 -15.37 32.66
C GLU A 218 1.80 -15.66 31.22
N LEU A 219 2.29 -16.87 30.95
CA LEU A 219 2.55 -17.36 29.61
C LEU A 219 1.30 -17.28 28.73
N GLU A 220 0.15 -17.78 29.21
CA GLU A 220 -1.13 -17.74 28.46
C GLU A 220 -1.52 -16.33 28.03
N LYS A 221 -1.35 -15.33 28.91
CA LYS A 221 -1.62 -13.91 28.61
C LYS A 221 -0.64 -13.32 27.60
N ARG A 222 0.55 -13.91 27.48
CA ARG A 222 1.64 -13.48 26.61
C ARG A 222 1.67 -14.25 25.29
N ILE A 223 0.81 -15.25 25.05
CA ILE A 223 0.78 -16.00 23.78
C ILE A 223 0.37 -15.08 22.62
N ILE A 224 1.18 -15.09 21.56
CA ILE A 224 0.93 -14.42 20.28
C ILE A 224 0.28 -15.42 19.30
N SER A 225 0.77 -16.66 19.25
CA SER A 225 0.18 -17.70 18.42
C SER A 225 0.52 -19.11 18.90
N LYS A 226 -0.36 -20.07 18.63
CA LYS A 226 -0.17 -21.49 18.91
C LYS A 226 -0.39 -22.31 17.64
N LYS A 227 0.47 -23.31 17.40
CA LYS A 227 0.36 -24.22 16.26
C LYS A 227 0.69 -25.65 16.67
N GLU A 228 -0.15 -26.59 16.29
CA GLU A 228 0.12 -28.02 16.45
C GLU A 228 0.86 -28.57 15.22
N ILE A 229 1.94 -29.30 15.47
CA ILE A 229 2.82 -29.92 14.48
C ILE A 229 3.07 -31.36 14.93
N GLY A 230 2.29 -32.29 14.38
CA GLY A 230 2.30 -33.69 14.83
C GLY A 230 1.97 -33.80 16.31
N ASP A 231 2.83 -34.50 17.06
CA ASP A 231 2.66 -34.69 18.51
C ASP A 231 3.22 -33.51 19.34
N SER A 232 3.54 -32.37 18.70
CA SER A 232 4.11 -31.20 19.36
C SER A 232 3.29 -29.93 19.14
N THR A 233 3.23 -29.10 20.17
CA THR A 233 2.69 -27.74 20.15
C THR A 233 3.85 -26.75 20.12
N GLU A 234 3.83 -25.87 19.12
CA GLU A 234 4.67 -24.67 19.03
C GLU A 234 3.88 -23.45 19.54
N ILE A 235 4.45 -22.71 20.48
CA ILE A 235 3.87 -21.52 21.10
C ILE A 235 4.83 -20.36 20.88
N ILE A 236 4.35 -19.30 20.24
CA ILE A 236 5.05 -18.01 20.11
C ILE A 236 4.46 -17.06 21.15
N PHE A 237 5.28 -16.42 21.98
CA PHE A 237 4.82 -15.60 23.10
C PHE A 237 5.72 -14.37 23.35
N LYS A 238 5.20 -13.39 24.10
CA LYS A 238 5.96 -12.24 24.61
C LYS A 238 6.85 -12.71 25.77
N GLY A 239 8.16 -12.69 25.57
CA GLY A 239 9.15 -13.10 26.57
C GLY A 239 9.46 -12.01 27.58
N THR A 240 10.74 -11.79 27.83
CA THR A 240 11.24 -10.83 28.82
C THR A 240 11.08 -9.39 28.35
N GLU A 241 10.83 -8.48 29.29
CA GLU A 241 10.91 -7.04 29.01
C GLU A 241 12.34 -6.65 28.63
N VAL A 242 12.49 -5.81 27.62
CA VAL A 242 13.75 -5.33 27.09
C VAL A 242 13.69 -3.82 26.89
N HIS A 243 14.85 -3.17 26.88
CA HIS A 243 14.95 -1.72 26.72
C HIS A 243 15.72 -1.37 25.43
N PRO A 244 15.06 -1.34 24.26
CA PRO A 244 15.70 -1.13 22.98
C PRO A 244 16.52 0.16 22.87
N GLN A 245 16.15 1.19 23.64
CA GLN A 245 16.75 2.52 23.60
C GLN A 245 18.03 2.64 24.45
N TYR A 246 18.26 1.72 25.40
CA TYR A 246 19.37 1.77 26.37
C TYR A 246 20.35 0.60 26.26
N ASP A 247 20.05 -0.40 25.42
CA ASP A 247 20.95 -1.51 25.15
C ASP A 247 21.98 -1.04 24.11
N GLU A 248 23.18 -0.61 24.53
CA GLU A 248 24.31 -0.12 23.69
C GLU A 248 24.77 -1.14 22.60
N LYS A 249 24.11 -2.30 22.55
CA LYS A 249 24.29 -3.42 21.62
C LYS A 249 23.01 -3.69 20.82
N MET A 250 22.22 -2.65 20.54
CA MET A 250 21.13 -2.69 19.56
C MET A 250 21.69 -3.31 18.26
N CYS A 251 21.10 -4.41 17.80
CA CYS A 251 21.53 -5.02 16.56
C CYS A 251 21.23 -4.04 15.44
N ILE A 252 22.26 -3.79 14.68
CA ILE A 252 22.31 -3.15 13.37
C ILE A 252 21.11 -3.47 12.46
N PHE A 253 20.49 -4.65 12.64
CA PHE A 253 19.32 -5.11 11.90
C PHE A 253 18.00 -4.43 12.31
N LEU A 254 17.91 -3.88 13.52
CA LEU A 254 16.76 -3.12 14.04
C LEU A 254 16.98 -1.61 14.01
N GLU A 255 18.23 -1.14 14.09
CA GLU A 255 18.58 0.27 13.83
C GLU A 255 18.32 0.65 12.36
N ASN A 256 18.59 -0.26 11.42
CA ASN A 256 18.59 0.07 10.00
C ASN A 256 17.31 -0.37 9.27
N LYS A 257 16.18 0.25 9.63
CA LYS A 257 14.86 0.08 8.95
C LYS A 257 14.84 0.63 7.51
N SER A 258 15.93 1.20 7.01
CA SER A 258 15.92 2.01 5.77
C SER A 258 15.52 1.24 4.51
N LEU A 259 15.77 -0.08 4.44
CA LEU A 259 15.48 -0.93 3.27
C LEU A 259 14.46 -2.04 3.53
N PHE A 260 13.94 -2.17 4.76
CA PHE A 260 12.92 -3.15 5.07
C PHE A 260 11.58 -2.71 4.46
N SER A 261 11.00 -3.56 3.61
CA SER A 261 9.67 -3.32 3.03
C SER A 261 8.72 -4.42 3.49
N PRO A 262 7.77 -4.13 4.39
CA PRO A 262 6.88 -5.14 4.94
C PRO A 262 5.99 -5.73 3.84
N LEU A 263 5.74 -7.04 3.94
CA LEU A 263 4.70 -7.71 3.17
C LEU A 263 3.32 -7.32 3.70
N HIS A 264 2.39 -7.06 2.79
CA HIS A 264 1.02 -6.72 3.16
C HIS A 264 0.33 -7.92 3.84
N LYS A 265 -0.48 -7.65 4.88
CA LYS A 265 -1.27 -8.64 5.66
C LYS A 265 -0.50 -9.66 6.49
N ILE A 266 0.83 -9.56 6.58
CA ILE A 266 1.63 -10.42 7.47
C ILE A 266 2.20 -9.53 8.58
N PRO A 267 2.07 -9.88 9.86
CA PRO A 267 2.68 -9.13 10.95
C PRO A 267 4.19 -8.95 10.76
N GLU A 268 4.69 -7.72 10.91
CA GLU A 268 6.13 -7.43 10.76
C GLU A 268 7.03 -8.32 11.63
N PRO A 269 6.70 -8.60 12.92
CA PRO A 269 7.56 -9.43 13.75
C PRO A 269 7.69 -10.87 13.23
N GLN A 270 6.59 -11.41 12.67
CA GLN A 270 6.59 -12.74 12.05
C GLN A 270 7.49 -12.76 10.80
N GLN A 271 7.47 -11.71 10.00
CA GLN A 271 8.33 -11.60 8.82
C GLN A 271 9.80 -11.48 9.22
N GLN A 272 10.11 -10.66 10.21
CA GLN A 272 11.47 -10.48 10.73
C GLN A 272 12.07 -11.79 11.20
N TYR A 273 11.32 -12.58 11.98
CA TYR A 273 11.74 -13.91 12.41
C TYR A 273 11.97 -14.87 11.24
N GLN A 274 11.03 -14.96 10.30
CA GLN A 274 11.19 -15.83 9.13
C GLN A 274 12.39 -15.45 8.27
N ASN A 275 12.66 -14.15 8.14
CA ASN A 275 13.81 -13.65 7.40
C ASN A 275 15.12 -13.96 8.14
N ALA A 276 15.13 -13.82 9.48
CA ALA A 276 16.24 -14.23 10.35
C ALA A 276 16.58 -15.72 10.18
N VAL A 277 15.59 -16.61 10.24
CA VAL A 277 15.78 -18.05 10.03
C VAL A 277 16.34 -18.35 8.63
N LYS A 278 15.82 -17.69 7.58
CA LYS A 278 16.33 -17.86 6.21
C LYS A 278 17.79 -17.41 6.09
N ARG A 279 18.14 -16.26 6.68
CA ARG A 279 19.53 -15.77 6.73
C ARG A 279 20.45 -16.75 7.42
N TYR A 280 20.05 -17.24 8.59
CA TYR A 280 20.81 -18.24 9.33
C TYR A 280 21.07 -19.49 8.47
N ASN A 281 20.03 -19.99 7.80
CA ASN A 281 20.20 -21.16 6.95
C ASN A 281 21.15 -20.89 5.78
N LEU A 282 21.06 -19.72 5.14
CA LEU A 282 21.98 -19.33 4.05
C LEU A 282 23.44 -19.22 4.51
N LEU A 283 23.68 -18.83 5.77
CA LEU A 283 25.02 -18.61 6.31
C LEU A 283 25.65 -19.84 6.95
N TYR A 284 24.88 -20.69 7.64
CA TYR A 284 25.44 -21.77 8.46
C TYR A 284 24.96 -23.18 8.10
N LYS A 285 23.81 -23.29 7.42
CA LYS A 285 23.18 -24.60 7.15
C LYS A 285 23.33 -25.06 5.71
N TYR A 286 23.20 -24.14 4.77
CA TYR A 286 23.22 -24.43 3.34
C TYR A 286 24.61 -24.24 2.75
N ASN A 287 24.84 -24.89 1.61
CA ASN A 287 26.06 -24.70 0.84
C ASN A 287 26.20 -23.24 0.38
N GLN A 288 27.44 -22.79 0.22
CA GLN A 288 27.79 -21.43 -0.22
C GLN A 288 27.09 -21.02 -1.53
N ASP A 289 26.86 -21.98 -2.43
CA ASP A 289 26.12 -21.77 -3.68
C ASP A 289 24.70 -21.24 -3.47
N SER A 290 24.05 -21.54 -2.34
CA SER A 290 22.72 -21.02 -2.00
C SER A 290 22.73 -19.50 -1.77
N LEU A 291 23.78 -18.99 -1.10
CA LEU A 291 23.94 -17.54 -0.92
C LEU A 291 24.34 -16.88 -2.24
N LEU A 292 25.22 -17.50 -3.03
CA LEU A 292 25.57 -17.03 -4.37
C LEU A 292 24.34 -16.88 -5.25
N TYR A 293 23.49 -17.91 -5.30
CA TYR A 293 22.22 -17.86 -6.03
C TYR A 293 21.31 -16.73 -5.54
N SER A 294 21.28 -16.48 -4.24
CA SER A 294 20.50 -15.38 -3.66
C SER A 294 21.02 -14.01 -4.10
N PHE A 295 22.34 -13.81 -4.14
CA PHE A 295 22.94 -12.57 -4.67
C PHE A 295 22.81 -12.42 -6.18
N GLN A 296 22.82 -13.52 -6.95
CA GLN A 296 22.48 -13.48 -8.38
C GLN A 296 21.05 -13.00 -8.59
N ARG A 297 20.10 -13.53 -7.82
CA ARG A 297 18.71 -13.07 -7.85
C ARG A 297 18.57 -11.62 -7.43
N LEU A 298 19.35 -11.16 -6.45
CA LEU A 298 19.39 -9.75 -6.07
C LEU A 298 19.88 -8.87 -7.23
N ASN A 299 20.96 -9.26 -7.91
CA ASN A 299 21.45 -8.50 -9.05
C ASN A 299 20.42 -8.40 -10.18
N VAL A 300 19.71 -9.51 -10.46
CA VAL A 300 18.57 -9.50 -11.41
C VAL A 300 17.46 -8.57 -10.93
N LEU A 301 17.15 -8.55 -9.63
CA LEU A 301 16.17 -7.65 -9.03
C LEU A 301 16.57 -6.18 -9.21
N LEU A 302 17.82 -5.81 -8.89
CA LEU A 302 18.29 -4.43 -9.03
C LEU A 302 18.17 -3.96 -10.49
N LYS A 303 18.57 -4.81 -11.45
CA LYS A 303 18.38 -4.54 -12.89
C LYS A 303 16.91 -4.44 -13.30
N LYS A 304 16.04 -5.31 -12.78
CA LYS A 304 14.59 -5.27 -13.03
C LYS A 304 13.97 -3.93 -12.60
N TYR A 305 14.46 -3.34 -11.50
CA TYR A 305 13.96 -2.07 -10.97
C TYR A 305 14.79 -0.85 -11.43
N ASN A 306 15.72 -1.04 -12.36
CA ASN A 306 16.63 0.00 -12.87
C ASN A 306 17.40 0.72 -11.75
N ILE A 307 17.93 -0.06 -10.81
CA ILE A 307 18.79 0.43 -9.74
C ILE A 307 20.25 0.24 -10.17
N GLU A 308 21.00 1.33 -10.19
CA GLU A 308 22.43 1.30 -10.47
C GLU A 308 23.14 0.45 -9.42
N THR A 309 23.96 -0.49 -9.89
CA THR A 309 24.62 -1.47 -9.03
C THR A 309 25.94 -1.92 -9.63
N HIS A 310 26.93 -2.03 -8.76
CA HIS A 310 28.25 -2.60 -9.05
C HIS A 310 28.45 -3.93 -8.31
N ILE A 311 27.36 -4.56 -7.85
CA ILE A 311 27.42 -5.84 -7.12
C ILE A 311 27.89 -6.95 -8.07
N VAL A 312 28.98 -7.61 -7.68
CA VAL A 312 29.43 -8.87 -8.29
C VAL A 312 29.08 -10.02 -7.35
N PRO A 313 28.04 -10.84 -7.64
CA PRO A 313 27.52 -11.84 -6.70
C PRO A 313 28.58 -12.80 -6.15
N LYS A 314 29.51 -13.26 -7.00
CA LYS A 314 30.59 -14.19 -6.60
C LYS A 314 31.55 -13.57 -5.59
N GLU A 315 31.87 -12.29 -5.78
CA GLU A 315 32.78 -11.55 -4.90
C GLU A 315 32.09 -11.22 -3.57
N LEU A 316 30.84 -10.76 -3.65
CA LEU A 316 30.01 -10.50 -2.48
C LEU A 316 29.82 -11.75 -1.60
N THR A 317 29.61 -12.92 -2.22
CA THR A 317 29.58 -14.19 -1.47
C THR A 317 30.91 -14.48 -0.79
N LYS A 318 32.05 -14.26 -1.45
CA LYS A 318 33.36 -14.47 -0.83
C LYS A 318 33.57 -13.54 0.35
N ASP A 319 33.22 -12.26 0.23
CA ASP A 319 33.36 -11.28 1.30
C ASP A 319 32.51 -11.68 2.51
N VAL A 320 31.25 -12.06 2.29
CA VAL A 320 30.35 -12.51 3.37
C VAL A 320 30.92 -13.71 4.13
N PHE A 321 31.39 -14.73 3.43
CA PHE A 321 31.96 -15.92 4.08
C PHE A 321 33.32 -15.62 4.74
N TYR A 322 34.14 -14.78 4.12
CA TYR A 322 35.41 -14.30 4.69
C TYR A 322 35.19 -13.66 6.06
N TYR A 323 34.25 -12.72 6.16
CA TYR A 323 33.94 -12.08 7.43
C TYR A 323 33.28 -13.07 8.40
N ARG A 324 32.28 -13.85 7.96
CA ARG A 324 31.63 -14.88 8.80
C ARG A 324 32.63 -15.77 9.54
N ASP A 325 33.68 -16.20 8.83
CA ASP A 325 34.70 -17.11 9.36
C ASP A 325 35.76 -16.39 10.22
N ARG A 326 35.80 -15.06 10.20
CA ARG A 326 36.79 -14.22 10.88
C ARG A 326 36.12 -13.17 11.77
N GLN A 327 35.65 -13.63 12.94
CA GLN A 327 34.85 -12.83 13.88
C GLN A 327 35.58 -11.59 14.43
N ARG A 328 36.91 -11.61 14.52
CA ARG A 328 37.72 -10.54 15.15
C ARG A 328 38.23 -9.47 14.17
N GLU A 329 38.02 -9.63 12.87
CA GLU A 329 38.43 -8.61 11.91
C GLU A 329 37.40 -7.47 11.85
N PRO A 330 37.86 -6.20 11.76
CA PRO A 330 36.98 -5.08 11.48
C PRO A 330 36.35 -5.28 10.09
N LEU A 331 35.06 -5.00 9.97
CA LEU A 331 34.37 -5.06 8.69
C LEU A 331 34.79 -3.84 7.86
N ASN A 332 35.90 -3.95 7.12
CA ASN A 332 36.44 -2.85 6.34
C ASN A 332 35.48 -2.45 5.21
N GLU A 333 35.17 -3.40 4.33
CA GLU A 333 34.22 -3.18 3.24
C GLU A 333 33.65 -4.51 2.73
N ILE A 334 32.33 -4.60 2.58
CA ILE A 334 31.65 -5.66 1.81
C ILE A 334 31.30 -5.05 0.46
N ARG A 335 31.80 -5.58 -0.66
CA ARG A 335 31.59 -5.01 -2.01
C ARG A 335 30.13 -5.09 -2.47
N ASN A 336 29.30 -4.17 -1.98
CA ASN A 336 27.86 -4.10 -2.22
C ASN A 336 27.38 -2.72 -2.69
N THR A 337 28.15 -2.06 -3.55
CA THR A 337 27.81 -0.72 -4.03
C THR A 337 26.59 -0.73 -4.96
N TYR A 338 25.52 -0.05 -4.56
CA TYR A 338 24.32 0.24 -5.35
C TYR A 338 23.58 1.47 -4.81
N GLU A 339 22.69 2.03 -5.63
CA GLU A 339 21.88 3.20 -5.27
C GLU A 339 20.75 2.86 -4.28
N ARG A 340 21.05 2.95 -2.99
CA ARG A 340 20.13 2.56 -1.89
C ARG A 340 18.89 3.42 -1.81
N ASN A 341 19.05 4.73 -1.93
CA ASN A 341 17.94 5.68 -1.84
C ASN A 341 16.94 5.44 -2.98
N ASN A 342 17.46 5.25 -4.20
CA ASN A 342 16.62 4.93 -5.35
C ASN A 342 15.86 3.61 -5.14
N LEU A 343 16.51 2.58 -4.60
CA LEU A 343 15.83 1.31 -4.28
C LEU A 343 14.71 1.50 -3.24
N LYS A 344 15.00 2.23 -2.16
CA LYS A 344 14.03 2.53 -1.10
C LYS A 344 12.81 3.27 -1.65
N GLU A 345 13.05 4.35 -2.39
CA GLU A 345 12.02 5.17 -3.01
C GLU A 345 11.19 4.39 -4.03
N LYS A 346 11.83 3.50 -4.80
CA LYS A 346 11.16 2.62 -5.76
C LYS A 346 10.15 1.70 -5.07
N PHE A 347 10.57 1.00 -4.02
CA PHE A 347 9.68 0.08 -3.29
C PHE A 347 8.60 0.83 -2.50
N ALA A 348 8.91 2.00 -1.93
CA ALA A 348 7.90 2.85 -1.28
C ALA A 348 6.83 3.32 -2.29
N THR A 349 7.24 3.73 -3.49
CA THR A 349 6.31 4.12 -4.55
C THR A 349 5.48 2.92 -5.01
N LEU A 350 6.10 1.77 -5.27
CA LEU A 350 5.37 0.55 -5.63
C LEU A 350 4.32 0.18 -4.56
N ASP A 351 4.66 0.30 -3.28
CA ASP A 351 3.72 0.00 -2.20
C ASP A 351 2.50 0.93 -2.20
N ARG A 352 2.72 2.23 -2.41
CA ARG A 352 1.61 3.16 -2.60
C ARG A 352 0.77 2.79 -3.82
N LEU A 353 1.41 2.50 -4.96
CA LEU A 353 0.69 2.12 -6.18
C LEU A 353 -0.13 0.82 -6.03
N PHE A 354 0.34 -0.15 -5.24
CA PHE A 354 -0.36 -1.41 -5.02
C PHE A 354 -1.45 -1.33 -3.95
N TYR A 355 -1.15 -0.70 -2.81
CA TYR A 355 -1.95 -0.83 -1.60
C TYR A 355 -2.68 0.46 -1.21
N GLN A 356 -2.17 1.62 -1.61
CA GLN A 356 -2.76 2.93 -1.34
C GLN A 356 -2.81 3.79 -2.61
N PRO A 357 -3.42 3.30 -3.71
CA PRO A 357 -3.39 4.03 -4.97
C PRO A 357 -4.22 5.31 -4.85
N ASN A 358 -3.52 6.45 -4.82
CA ASN A 358 -4.15 7.76 -4.89
C ASN A 358 -4.54 8.06 -6.34
N TYR A 359 -5.80 7.80 -6.69
CA TYR A 359 -6.34 8.13 -8.01
C TYR A 359 -6.59 9.63 -8.19
N LEU A 360 -6.72 10.36 -7.09
CA LEU A 360 -6.87 11.81 -7.02
C LEU A 360 -5.86 12.35 -6.02
N HIS A 361 -4.93 13.20 -6.46
CA HIS A 361 -3.93 13.76 -5.56
C HIS A 361 -4.62 14.71 -4.57
N PRO A 362 -4.30 14.65 -3.26
CA PRO A 362 -4.97 15.49 -2.25
C PRO A 362 -4.95 16.98 -2.58
N SER A 363 -3.87 17.48 -3.21
CA SER A 363 -3.74 18.90 -3.57
C SER A 363 -4.72 19.38 -4.65
N ILE A 364 -5.20 18.49 -5.53
CA ILE A 364 -6.13 18.86 -6.62
C ILE A 364 -7.57 18.42 -6.36
N MET A 365 -7.78 17.58 -5.35
CA MET A 365 -9.09 17.00 -5.04
C MET A 365 -10.14 18.08 -4.79
N GLY A 366 -9.80 19.13 -4.04
CA GLY A 366 -10.71 20.24 -3.77
C GLY A 366 -11.12 20.97 -5.04
N ILE A 367 -10.14 21.37 -5.87
CA ILE A 367 -10.38 22.07 -7.14
C ILE A 367 -11.27 21.21 -8.05
N PHE A 368 -10.95 19.92 -8.17
CA PHE A 368 -11.67 18.99 -9.03
C PHE A 368 -13.14 18.82 -8.62
N ILE A 369 -13.40 18.60 -7.32
CA ILE A 369 -14.76 18.47 -6.79
C ILE A 369 -15.53 19.78 -6.99
N SER A 370 -14.90 20.93 -6.74
CA SER A 370 -15.50 22.24 -7.00
C SER A 370 -15.87 22.44 -8.46
N THR A 371 -15.03 22.00 -9.41
CA THR A 371 -15.36 22.07 -10.85
C THR A 371 -16.56 21.19 -11.20
N ILE A 372 -16.62 19.95 -10.71
CA ILE A 372 -17.78 19.05 -10.95
C ILE A 372 -19.07 19.69 -10.43
N ILE A 373 -19.05 20.20 -9.19
CA ILE A 373 -20.21 20.83 -8.56
C ILE A 373 -20.60 22.11 -9.33
N GLY A 374 -19.63 22.92 -9.73
CA GLY A 374 -19.86 24.14 -10.51
C GLY A 374 -20.51 23.85 -11.86
N VAL A 375 -19.96 22.90 -12.62
CA VAL A 375 -20.54 22.47 -13.91
C VAL A 375 -21.95 21.92 -13.70
N TRP A 376 -22.14 21.03 -12.73
CA TRP A 376 -23.46 20.50 -12.40
C TRP A 376 -24.46 21.62 -12.07
N PHE A 377 -24.07 22.59 -11.24
CA PHE A 377 -24.91 23.69 -10.83
C PHE A 377 -25.34 24.55 -12.02
N VAL A 378 -24.41 24.86 -12.93
CA VAL A 378 -24.72 25.59 -14.17
C VAL A 378 -25.71 24.81 -15.05
N LEU A 379 -25.47 23.53 -15.29
CA LEU A 379 -26.37 22.70 -16.11
C LEU A 379 -27.75 22.56 -15.46
N PHE A 380 -27.81 22.45 -14.14
CA PHE A 380 -29.05 22.38 -13.38
C PHE A 380 -29.81 23.72 -13.40
N LEU A 381 -29.13 24.86 -13.28
CA LEU A 381 -29.74 26.18 -13.43
C LEU A 381 -30.32 26.38 -14.83
N LEU A 382 -29.58 26.01 -15.89
CA LEU A 382 -30.09 26.06 -17.26
C LEU A 382 -31.36 25.22 -17.41
N TYR A 383 -31.38 24.03 -16.83
CA TYR A 383 -32.56 23.17 -16.79
C TYR A 383 -33.74 23.84 -16.07
N LEU A 384 -33.50 24.45 -14.89
CA LEU A 384 -34.54 25.14 -14.12
C LEU A 384 -35.10 26.36 -14.87
N ILE A 385 -34.23 27.22 -15.42
CA ILE A 385 -34.65 28.42 -16.19
C ILE A 385 -35.52 28.00 -17.37
N TRP A 386 -35.12 26.96 -18.10
CA TRP A 386 -35.88 26.45 -19.23
C TRP A 386 -37.25 25.91 -18.81
N ASN A 387 -37.30 25.13 -17.73
CA ASN A 387 -38.54 24.60 -17.18
C ASN A 387 -39.49 25.73 -16.71
N LEU A 388 -38.95 26.77 -16.06
CA LEU A 388 -39.72 27.95 -15.63
C LEU A 388 -40.24 28.78 -16.82
N ARG A 389 -39.42 29.03 -17.84
CA ARG A 389 -39.86 29.78 -19.04
C ARG A 389 -41.01 29.07 -19.76
N ARG A 390 -40.96 27.75 -19.90
CA ARG A 390 -42.07 26.98 -20.49
C ARG A 390 -43.33 26.98 -19.63
N ARG A 391 -43.22 27.08 -18.30
CA ARG A 391 -44.39 27.24 -17.42
C ARG A 391 -45.15 28.53 -17.75
N LYS A 392 -44.43 29.65 -17.97
CA LYS A 392 -45.05 30.95 -18.29
C LYS A 392 -45.73 30.94 -19.67
N LEU A 393 -45.04 30.42 -20.70
CA LEU A 393 -45.62 30.28 -22.05
C LEU A 393 -46.85 29.37 -22.10
N SER A 394 -46.87 28.29 -21.30
CA SER A 394 -48.04 27.39 -21.24
C SER A 394 -49.22 27.98 -20.47
N SER A 395 -49.01 28.90 -19.52
CA SER A 395 -50.09 29.58 -18.80
C SER A 395 -50.68 30.75 -19.59
N ASP A 396 -49.85 31.45 -20.37
CA ASP A 396 -50.30 32.57 -21.21
C ASP A 396 -51.17 32.06 -22.37
N ASN A 397 -50.80 30.95 -23.02
CA ASN A 397 -51.63 30.33 -24.07
C ASN A 397 -52.97 29.77 -23.56
N PHE A 398 -53.11 29.48 -22.26
CA PHE A 398 -54.37 29.00 -21.68
C PHE A 398 -55.35 30.15 -21.38
N LYS A 399 -54.82 31.34 -21.05
CA LYS A 399 -55.63 32.54 -20.85
C LYS A 399 -56.19 33.09 -22.16
N GLU A 400 -55.40 33.06 -23.23
CA GLU A 400 -55.82 33.54 -24.55
C GLU A 400 -56.95 32.68 -25.16
N SER A 401 -57.06 31.40 -24.77
CA SER A 401 -58.15 30.50 -25.20
C SER A 401 -59.41 30.55 -24.34
N GLU A 402 -59.37 31.18 -23.16
CA GLU A 402 -60.57 31.45 -22.34
C GLU A 402 -61.20 32.81 -22.67
N GLU A 403 -60.49 33.67 -23.42
CA GLU A 403 -60.97 35.00 -23.87
C GLU A 403 -61.45 35.02 -25.34
N MET A 404 -61.47 33.87 -26.03
CA MET A 404 -62.14 33.66 -27.34
C MET A 404 -63.35 32.75 -27.17
#